data_AF-A0A836RLJ6-F1
#
_entry.id   AF-A0A836RLJ6-F1
#
_cell.length_a   1.000
_cell.length_b   1.000
_cell.length_c   1.000
_cell.angle_alpha   90.00
_cell.angle_beta   90.00
_cell.angle_gamma   90.00
#
_symmetry.space_group_name_H-M   'P 1'
#
loop_
_entity.id
_entity.type
_entity.pdbx_description
1 polymer ?
#
loop_
_entity_poly.entity_id
_entity_poly.type
_entity_poly.pdbx_seq_one_letter_code
_entity_poly.pdbx_strand_id
1 'polypeptide(L)'
;MMLSFYHKAWPFWVILFFIFSCAEKKSVPIVAYIGDKAITLNEFRDIYQFNPALAAVKNDVSAKKILLNSLIAEKLLALAAIDDGLDKEPTVRHYMLQFRREALIEKFWQDSILSKADVSEEELLQAYIQSKQKRVVHYLMYENESEAQTDYNRLKQGVDFIELAKLKGYSEQTLPVDTILLKTPLPNIQSAVFKMNLNEVHPPLKEGGYYFILKLTNIISDVFRSKDDFERFKPHLAKIIKKRKSASLFGRYINTHFKEAPYTVHTKVFKKIARLLDAQIFPENKAER
;
A
#
# COMPACT_ATOMS: atom_id res chain seq x y z
N MET A 1 26.86 1.80 -83.49
CA MET A 1 26.05 2.97 -83.94
C MET A 1 24.62 2.70 -83.46
N MET A 2 24.33 3.02 -82.21
CA MET A 2 23.69 4.27 -81.76
C MET A 2 22.24 4.44 -82.23
N LEU A 3 21.38 4.68 -81.22
CA LEU A 3 20.04 5.28 -81.23
C LEU A 3 18.86 4.34 -81.55
N SER A 4 17.69 4.41 -80.93
CA SER A 4 17.12 5.04 -79.72
C SER A 4 15.59 4.72 -79.77
N PHE A 5 14.87 4.93 -78.66
CA PHE A 5 13.41 5.04 -78.45
C PHE A 5 12.67 3.77 -77.99
N TYR A 6 12.36 3.60 -76.68
CA TYR A 6 11.20 4.14 -75.91
C TYR A 6 9.83 3.74 -76.49
N HIS A 7 8.81 3.20 -75.82
CA HIS A 7 8.33 3.22 -74.42
C HIS A 7 7.29 2.08 -74.25
N LYS A 8 7.21 1.43 -73.08
CA LYS A 8 5.98 1.42 -72.24
C LYS A 8 6.25 0.69 -70.92
N ALA A 9 6.47 1.49 -69.88
CA ALA A 9 6.54 1.02 -68.51
C ALA A 9 5.13 0.56 -68.07
N TRP A 10 5.04 -0.64 -67.51
CA TRP A 10 3.87 -1.14 -66.82
C TRP A 10 4.02 -0.78 -65.34
N PRO A 11 3.20 0.13 -64.76
CA PRO A 11 3.28 0.40 -63.34
C PRO A 11 2.51 -0.71 -62.61
N PHE A 12 3.24 -1.55 -61.88
CA PHE A 12 2.66 -2.47 -60.91
C PHE A 12 2.15 -1.62 -59.74
N TRP A 13 0.89 -1.19 -59.82
CA TRP A 13 0.19 -0.48 -58.75
C TRP A 13 -0.04 -1.45 -57.58
N VAL A 14 0.91 -1.52 -56.65
CA VAL A 14 0.65 -2.04 -55.32
C VAL A 14 -0.14 -0.96 -54.58
N ILE A 15 -1.47 -1.08 -54.62
CA ILE A 15 -2.36 -0.32 -53.75
C ILE A 15 -2.08 -0.80 -52.32
N LEU A 16 -1.24 -0.04 -51.61
CA LEU A 16 -1.06 -0.16 -50.17
C LEU A 16 -2.36 0.33 -49.53
N PHE A 17 -3.27 -0.60 -49.28
CA PHE A 17 -4.51 -0.36 -48.53
C PHE A 17 -4.10 -0.04 -47.08
N PHE A 18 -3.86 1.24 -46.81
CA PHE A 18 -3.78 1.76 -45.45
C PHE A 18 -5.15 1.57 -44.82
N ILE A 19 -5.30 0.47 -44.09
CA ILE A 19 -6.44 0.26 -43.21
C ILE A 19 -6.29 1.28 -42.10
N PHE A 20 -6.81 2.49 -42.32
CA PHE A 20 -7.11 3.43 -41.25
C PHE A 20 -8.19 2.76 -40.41
N SER A 21 -7.75 1.91 -39.48
CA SER A 21 -8.57 1.44 -38.37
C SER A 21 -8.82 2.65 -37.49
N CYS A 22 -9.84 3.42 -37.87
CA CYS A 22 -10.42 4.45 -37.05
C CYS A 22 -11.08 3.71 -35.89
N ALA A 23 -10.34 3.54 -34.79
CA ALA A 23 -10.87 2.99 -33.56
C ALA A 23 -12.03 3.88 -33.11
N GLU A 24 -13.25 3.39 -33.29
CA GLU A 24 -14.48 4.08 -32.91
C GLU A 24 -14.43 4.32 -31.39
N LYS A 25 -14.18 5.57 -30.99
CA LYS A 25 -14.14 5.97 -29.59
C LYS A 25 -15.56 5.80 -29.04
N LYS A 26 -15.81 4.74 -28.27
CA LYS A 26 -17.09 4.53 -27.58
C LYS A 26 -17.45 5.81 -26.79
N SER A 27 -18.45 6.54 -27.26
CA SER A 27 -18.95 7.73 -26.56
C SER A 27 -19.60 7.29 -25.25
N VAL A 28 -19.15 7.85 -24.13
CA VAL A 28 -19.77 7.59 -22.82
C VAL A 28 -21.18 8.16 -22.83
N PRO A 29 -22.24 7.39 -22.50
CA PRO A 29 -23.60 7.90 -22.47
C PRO A 29 -23.75 9.09 -21.52
N ILE A 30 -24.63 10.04 -21.88
CA ILE A 30 -24.89 11.26 -21.12
C ILE A 30 -26.25 11.13 -20.42
N VAL A 31 -26.28 11.48 -19.13
CA VAL A 31 -27.46 11.36 -18.26
C VAL A 31 -28.21 12.70 -18.17
N ALA A 32 -27.48 13.82 -18.18
CA ALA A 32 -28.07 15.17 -18.16
C ALA A 32 -27.06 16.21 -18.69
N TYR A 33 -27.56 17.40 -19.02
CA TYR A 33 -26.77 18.59 -19.35
C TYR A 33 -27.10 19.74 -18.39
N ILE A 34 -26.09 20.55 -18.09
CA ILE A 34 -26.17 21.77 -17.29
C ILE A 34 -25.42 22.86 -18.08
N GLY A 35 -26.16 23.62 -18.88
CA GLY A 35 -25.55 24.48 -19.90
C GLY A 35 -24.73 23.65 -20.89
N ASP A 36 -23.44 23.93 -20.98
CA ASP A 36 -22.46 23.21 -21.81
C ASP A 36 -21.81 21.99 -21.11
N LYS A 37 -22.05 21.79 -19.81
CA LYS A 37 -21.48 20.68 -19.04
C LYS A 37 -22.38 19.45 -19.05
N ALA A 38 -21.82 18.28 -19.34
CA ALA A 38 -22.53 17.01 -19.30
C ALA A 38 -22.32 16.26 -17.97
N ILE A 39 -23.36 15.58 -17.49
CA ILE A 39 -23.26 14.52 -16.48
C ILE A 39 -23.16 13.19 -17.23
N THR A 40 -22.03 12.51 -17.11
CA THR A 40 -21.83 11.22 -17.81
C THR A 40 -22.40 10.05 -17.02
N LEU A 41 -22.67 8.93 -17.70
CA LEU A 41 -23.11 7.70 -17.04
C LEU A 41 -22.08 7.17 -16.04
N ASN A 42 -20.78 7.35 -16.30
CA ASN A 42 -19.74 6.90 -15.38
C ASN A 42 -19.78 7.70 -14.09
N GLU A 43 -19.83 9.03 -14.19
CA GLU A 43 -19.98 9.91 -13.02
C GLU A 43 -21.21 9.55 -12.19
N PHE A 44 -22.37 9.40 -12.83
CA PHE A 44 -23.60 9.01 -12.14
C PHE A 44 -23.47 7.64 -11.46
N ARG A 45 -22.85 6.66 -12.13
CA ARG A 45 -22.63 5.32 -11.59
C ARG A 45 -21.71 5.33 -10.39
N ASP A 46 -20.59 6.06 -10.47
CA ASP A 46 -19.59 6.09 -9.42
C ASP A 46 -20.22 6.65 -8.13
N ILE A 47 -20.91 7.79 -8.21
CA ILE A 47 -21.60 8.37 -7.06
C ILE A 47 -22.70 7.43 -6.53
N TYR A 48 -23.45 6.77 -7.41
CA TYR A 48 -24.49 5.83 -7.00
C TYR A 48 -23.92 4.62 -6.23
N GLN A 49 -22.79 4.06 -6.69
CA GLN A 49 -22.17 2.88 -6.08
C GLN A 49 -21.58 3.17 -4.70
N PHE A 50 -21.08 4.39 -4.48
CA PHE A 50 -20.44 4.78 -3.22
C PHE A 50 -21.39 5.47 -2.22
N ASN A 51 -22.68 5.57 -2.50
CA ASN A 51 -23.67 6.14 -1.59
C ASN A 51 -24.39 5.05 -0.76
N PRO A 52 -24.07 4.86 0.54
CA PRO A 52 -24.61 3.77 1.34
C PRO A 52 -26.14 3.84 1.51
N ALA A 53 -26.70 5.06 1.50
CA ALA A 53 -28.15 5.26 1.63
C ALA A 53 -28.92 4.76 0.41
N LEU A 54 -28.29 4.79 -0.78
CA LEU A 54 -28.92 4.37 -2.04
C LEU A 54 -28.73 2.89 -2.35
N ALA A 55 -27.74 2.24 -1.73
CA ALA A 55 -27.56 0.79 -1.83
C ALA A 55 -28.77 0.00 -1.31
N ALA A 56 -29.50 0.55 -0.33
CA ALA A 56 -30.70 -0.05 0.27
C ALA A 56 -31.94 -0.02 -0.63
N VAL A 57 -31.96 0.81 -1.68
CA VAL A 57 -33.11 1.04 -2.58
C VAL A 57 -32.77 0.78 -4.05
N LYS A 58 -32.01 -0.30 -4.29
CA LYS A 58 -31.36 -0.69 -5.56
C LYS A 58 -32.23 -0.58 -6.84
N ASN A 59 -33.54 -0.78 -6.71
CA ASN A 59 -34.48 -0.80 -7.84
C ASN A 59 -35.44 0.40 -7.89
N ASP A 60 -35.26 1.40 -7.04
CA ASP A 60 -36.13 2.57 -7.00
C ASP A 60 -35.67 3.64 -7.99
N VAL A 61 -36.50 3.90 -9.00
CA VAL A 61 -36.28 4.95 -10.01
C VAL A 61 -36.36 6.34 -9.37
N SER A 62 -37.20 6.51 -8.34
CA SER A 62 -37.33 7.79 -7.64
C SER A 62 -36.05 8.14 -6.87
N ALA A 63 -35.43 7.17 -6.21
CA ALA A 63 -34.14 7.33 -5.53
C ALA A 63 -33.01 7.73 -6.51
N LYS A 64 -32.98 7.12 -7.70
CA LYS A 64 -32.03 7.48 -8.77
C LYS A 64 -32.27 8.90 -9.32
N LYS A 65 -33.54 9.31 -9.41
CA LYS A 65 -33.91 10.69 -9.81
C LYS A 65 -33.50 11.71 -8.76
N ILE A 66 -33.67 11.40 -7.47
CA ILE A 66 -33.20 12.27 -6.37
C ILE A 66 -31.68 12.43 -6.45
N LEU A 67 -30.93 11.33 -6.63
CA LEU A 67 -29.48 11.40 -6.81
C LEU A 67 -29.09 12.29 -7.99
N LEU A 68 -29.74 12.13 -9.14
CA LEU A 68 -29.47 12.95 -10.31
C LEU A 68 -29.73 14.44 -10.03
N ASN A 69 -30.85 14.75 -9.39
CA ASN A 69 -31.18 16.12 -9.00
C ASN A 69 -30.14 16.71 -8.03
N SER A 70 -29.66 15.92 -7.06
CA SER A 70 -28.60 16.35 -6.15
C SER A 70 -27.29 16.65 -6.89
N LEU A 71 -26.91 15.81 -7.86
CA LEU A 71 -25.73 16.05 -8.71
C LEU A 71 -25.87 17.31 -9.56
N ILE A 72 -27.08 17.56 -10.08
CA ILE A 72 -27.37 18.80 -10.83
C ILE A 72 -27.24 20.01 -9.90
N ALA A 73 -27.81 19.96 -8.71
CA ALA A 73 -27.73 21.05 -7.73
C ALA A 73 -26.29 21.34 -7.30
N GLU A 74 -25.48 20.30 -7.02
CA GLU A 74 -24.07 20.43 -6.67
C GLU A 74 -23.27 21.14 -7.77
N LYS A 75 -23.50 20.77 -9.04
CA LYS A 75 -22.84 21.40 -10.19
C LYS A 75 -23.28 22.86 -10.39
N LEU A 76 -24.56 23.17 -10.18
CA LEU A 76 -25.06 24.55 -10.23
C LEU A 76 -24.43 25.41 -9.13
N LEU A 77 -24.31 24.88 -7.90
CA LEU A 77 -23.61 25.56 -6.80
C LEU A 77 -22.14 25.80 -7.12
N ALA A 78 -21.45 24.82 -7.69
CA ALA A 78 -20.06 24.97 -8.11
C ALA A 78 -19.88 26.03 -9.21
N LEU A 79 -20.84 26.15 -10.14
CA LEU A 79 -20.85 27.20 -11.16
C LEU A 79 -21.03 28.59 -10.52
N ALA A 80 -22.02 28.76 -9.65
CA ALA A 80 -22.23 30.02 -8.94
C ALA A 80 -20.99 30.44 -8.13
N ALA A 81 -20.32 29.49 -7.46
CA ALA A 81 -19.08 29.77 -6.73
C ALA A 81 -17.93 30.26 -7.64
N ILE A 82 -17.86 29.78 -8.88
CA ILE A 82 -16.88 30.24 -9.87
C ILE A 82 -17.24 31.65 -10.36
N ASP A 83 -18.53 31.92 -10.61
CA ASP A 83 -19.01 33.24 -11.02
C ASP A 83 -18.74 34.30 -9.94
N ASP A 84 -18.86 33.91 -8.66
CA ASP A 84 -18.51 34.71 -7.49
C ASP A 84 -16.98 34.85 -7.27
N GLY A 85 -16.16 34.18 -8.09
CA GLY A 85 -14.69 34.23 -8.03
C GLY A 85 -14.06 33.47 -6.87
N LEU A 86 -14.82 32.60 -6.19
CA LEU A 86 -14.33 31.83 -5.04
C LEU A 86 -13.25 30.82 -5.41
N ASP A 87 -13.17 30.42 -6.69
CA ASP A 87 -12.12 29.55 -7.23
C ASP A 87 -10.72 30.19 -7.16
N LYS A 88 -10.65 31.53 -7.10
CA LYS A 88 -9.41 32.30 -7.01
C LYS A 88 -8.99 32.59 -5.57
N GLU A 89 -9.84 32.31 -4.59
CA GLU A 89 -9.50 32.49 -3.18
C GLU A 89 -8.26 31.66 -2.80
N PRO A 90 -7.34 32.19 -1.98
CA PRO A 90 -6.12 31.47 -1.60
C PRO A 90 -6.42 30.12 -0.93
N THR A 91 -7.50 30.03 -0.15
CA THR A 91 -7.92 28.81 0.54
C THR A 91 -8.37 27.72 -0.45
N VAL A 92 -9.19 28.08 -1.45
CA VAL A 92 -9.64 27.15 -2.49
C VAL A 92 -8.48 26.69 -3.36
N ARG A 93 -7.61 27.61 -3.79
CA ARG A 93 -6.38 27.25 -4.54
C ARG A 93 -5.47 26.31 -3.75
N HIS A 94 -5.34 26.52 -2.44
CA HIS A 94 -4.58 25.61 -1.58
C HIS A 94 -5.18 24.20 -1.58
N TYR A 95 -6.49 24.05 -1.40
CA TYR A 95 -7.15 22.74 -1.45
C TYR A 95 -7.01 22.07 -2.81
N MET A 96 -7.17 22.81 -3.91
CA MET A 96 -6.96 22.27 -5.27
C MET A 96 -5.55 21.71 -5.46
N LEU A 97 -4.51 22.41 -4.95
CA LEU A 97 -3.14 21.92 -5.00
C LEU A 97 -2.94 20.66 -4.15
N GLN A 98 -3.56 20.58 -2.96
CA GLN A 98 -3.53 19.37 -2.14
C GLN A 98 -4.19 18.19 -2.88
N PHE A 99 -5.42 18.36 -3.39
CA PHE A 99 -6.12 17.29 -4.12
C PHE A 99 -5.38 16.84 -5.37
N ARG A 100 -4.78 17.78 -6.11
CA ARG A 100 -3.92 17.45 -7.26
C ARG A 100 -2.73 16.60 -6.84
N ARG A 101 -2.06 16.95 -5.74
CA ARG A 101 -0.92 16.19 -5.21
C ARG A 101 -1.35 14.77 -4.84
N GLU A 102 -2.43 14.62 -4.08
CA GLU A 102 -2.93 13.30 -3.66
C GLU A 102 -3.35 12.45 -4.87
N ALA A 103 -4.03 13.03 -5.86
CA ALA A 103 -4.39 12.32 -7.09
C ALA A 103 -3.17 11.83 -7.88
N LEU A 104 -2.10 12.63 -7.93
CA LEU A 104 -0.84 12.23 -8.55
C LEU A 104 -0.14 11.11 -7.78
N ILE A 105 -0.14 11.17 -6.44
CA ILE A 105 0.43 10.12 -5.59
C ILE A 105 -0.35 8.80 -5.78
N GLU A 106 -1.68 8.85 -5.74
CA GLU A 106 -2.53 7.67 -5.95
C GLU A 106 -2.33 7.08 -7.34
N LYS A 107 -2.32 7.92 -8.39
CA LYS A 107 -2.08 7.46 -9.76
C LYS A 107 -0.70 6.82 -9.92
N PHE A 108 0.32 7.44 -9.33
CA PHE A 108 1.67 6.86 -9.29
C PHE A 108 1.69 5.52 -8.56
N TRP A 109 1.05 5.44 -7.39
CA TRP A 109 0.97 4.22 -6.60
C TRP A 109 0.29 3.09 -7.37
N GLN A 110 -0.82 3.37 -8.06
CA GLN A 110 -1.51 2.40 -8.91
C GLN A 110 -0.63 1.91 -10.06
N ASP A 111 -0.06 2.82 -10.84
CA ASP A 111 0.63 2.50 -12.09
C ASP A 111 2.04 1.95 -11.88
N SER A 112 2.73 2.39 -10.83
CA SER A 112 4.15 2.08 -10.61
C SER A 112 4.39 1.03 -9.54
N ILE A 113 3.47 0.90 -8.56
CA ILE A 113 3.62 0.00 -7.42
C ILE A 113 2.60 -1.14 -7.45
N LEU A 114 1.30 -0.84 -7.43
CA LEU A 114 0.25 -1.87 -7.34
C LEU A 114 0.17 -2.76 -8.59
N SER A 115 0.38 -2.19 -9.77
CA SER A 115 0.41 -2.90 -11.06
C SER A 115 1.51 -3.96 -11.15
N LYS A 116 2.56 -3.84 -10.32
CA LYS A 116 3.70 -4.77 -10.26
C LYS A 116 3.64 -5.70 -9.06
N ALA A 117 2.60 -5.60 -8.24
CA ALA A 117 2.41 -6.38 -7.02
C ALA A 117 1.46 -7.56 -7.24
N ASP A 118 1.64 -8.28 -8.34
CA ASP A 118 0.85 -9.48 -8.66
C ASP A 118 1.09 -10.58 -7.63
N VAL A 119 0.06 -11.36 -7.33
CA VAL A 119 0.10 -12.42 -6.32
C VAL A 119 -0.09 -13.75 -7.02
N SER A 120 0.88 -14.65 -6.90
CA SER A 120 0.80 -15.98 -7.51
C SER A 120 0.00 -16.97 -6.66
N GLU A 121 -0.46 -18.05 -7.27
CA GLU A 121 -1.16 -19.13 -6.58
C GLU A 121 -0.24 -19.81 -5.55
N GLU A 122 1.05 -19.94 -5.86
CA GLU A 122 2.06 -20.50 -4.97
C GLU A 122 2.27 -19.60 -3.74
N GLU A 123 2.32 -18.28 -3.93
CA GLU A 123 2.39 -17.33 -2.82
C GLU A 123 1.15 -17.42 -1.92
N LEU A 124 -0.03 -17.62 -2.50
CA LEU A 124 -1.27 -17.80 -1.75
C LEU A 124 -1.26 -19.10 -0.96
N LEU A 125 -0.81 -20.21 -1.56
CA LEU A 125 -0.71 -21.50 -0.89
C LEU A 125 0.29 -21.44 0.28
N GLN A 126 1.45 -20.82 0.07
CA GLN A 126 2.45 -20.61 1.13
C GLN A 126 1.89 -19.74 2.26
N ALA A 127 1.24 -18.63 1.91
CA ALA A 127 0.61 -17.78 2.91
C ALA A 127 -0.52 -18.50 3.66
N TYR A 128 -1.29 -19.37 3.00
CA TYR A 128 -2.30 -20.18 3.66
C TYR A 128 -1.68 -21.12 4.69
N ILE A 129 -0.63 -21.86 4.33
CA ILE A 129 0.10 -22.73 5.27
C ILE A 129 0.62 -21.92 6.46
N GLN A 130 1.22 -20.75 6.20
CA GLN A 130 1.73 -19.87 7.25
C GLN A 130 0.62 -19.25 8.12
N SER A 131 -0.56 -19.00 7.56
CA SER A 131 -1.71 -18.46 8.30
C SER A 131 -2.23 -19.43 9.36
N LYS A 132 -1.98 -20.73 9.17
CA LYS A 132 -2.30 -21.82 10.10
C LYS A 132 -1.21 -22.05 11.15
N GLN A 133 -0.15 -21.24 11.15
CA GLN A 133 0.95 -21.35 12.12
C GLN A 133 0.97 -20.15 13.07
N LYS A 134 1.32 -20.44 14.33
CA LYS A 134 1.74 -19.46 15.32
C LYS A 134 3.18 -19.81 15.72
N ARG A 135 4.09 -18.85 15.64
CA ARG A 135 5.50 -19.05 15.98
C ARG A 135 5.85 -18.25 17.22
N VAL A 136 6.23 -18.92 18.30
CA VAL A 136 6.55 -18.28 19.57
C VAL A 136 8.04 -18.01 19.62
N VAL A 137 8.41 -16.76 19.84
CA VAL A 137 9.81 -16.33 19.89
C VAL A 137 10.11 -15.66 21.22
N HIS A 138 11.29 -15.93 21.77
CA HIS A 138 11.91 -15.01 22.71
C HIS A 138 12.76 -14.01 21.95
N TYR A 139 12.89 -12.80 22.49
CA TYR A 139 13.67 -11.76 21.85
C TYR A 139 14.45 -10.90 22.82
N LEU A 140 15.57 -10.39 22.34
CA LEU A 140 16.35 -9.34 22.98
C LEU A 140 16.33 -8.11 22.07
N MET A 141 15.97 -6.96 22.62
CA MET A 141 15.86 -5.69 21.90
C MET A 141 17.06 -4.79 22.20
N TYR A 142 17.52 -4.06 21.18
CA TYR A 142 18.68 -3.20 21.22
C TYR A 142 18.39 -1.90 20.47
N GLU A 143 18.91 -0.78 20.96
CA GLU A 143 18.90 0.50 20.24
C GLU A 143 20.08 0.59 19.26
N ASN A 144 21.17 -0.14 19.53
CA ASN A 144 22.41 -0.10 18.77
C ASN A 144 22.69 -1.45 18.09
N GLU A 145 22.93 -1.42 16.78
CA GLU A 145 23.26 -2.60 15.98
C GLU A 145 24.54 -3.30 16.44
N SER A 146 25.58 -2.53 16.80
CA SER A 146 26.87 -3.06 17.22
C SER A 146 26.78 -3.82 18.55
N GLU A 147 25.90 -3.38 19.46
CA GLU A 147 25.65 -4.09 20.71
C GLU A 147 24.94 -5.42 20.43
N ALA A 148 23.89 -5.39 19.61
CA ALA A 148 23.17 -6.58 19.18
C ALA A 148 24.11 -7.58 18.49
N GLN A 149 25.01 -7.10 17.63
CA GLN A 149 25.98 -7.96 16.93
C GLN A 149 27.00 -8.58 17.89
N THR A 150 27.46 -7.84 18.90
CA THR A 150 28.38 -8.34 19.92
C THR A 150 27.74 -9.49 20.70
N ASP A 151 26.51 -9.30 21.13
CA ASP A 151 25.75 -10.31 21.87
C ASP A 151 25.40 -11.52 21.02
N TYR A 152 25.05 -11.32 19.75
CA TYR A 152 24.86 -12.43 18.81
C TYR A 152 26.13 -13.27 18.61
N ASN A 153 27.31 -12.62 18.58
CA ASN A 153 28.58 -13.34 18.47
C ASN A 153 28.86 -14.20 19.72
N ARG A 154 28.45 -13.76 20.91
CA ARG A 154 28.52 -14.56 22.15
C ARG A 154 27.62 -15.79 22.08
N LEU A 155 26.39 -15.64 21.56
CA LEU A 155 25.49 -16.77 21.33
C LEU A 155 26.08 -17.79 20.36
N LYS A 156 26.74 -17.32 19.28
CA LYS A 156 27.46 -18.19 18.35
C LYS A 156 28.64 -18.94 18.99
N GLN A 157 29.24 -18.37 20.03
CA GLN A 157 30.32 -19.00 20.81
C GLN A 157 29.80 -19.99 21.87
N GLY A 158 28.49 -20.18 21.99
CA GLY A 158 27.87 -21.16 22.88
C GLY A 158 27.34 -20.61 24.20
N VAL A 159 27.37 -19.29 24.41
CA VAL A 159 26.68 -18.68 25.56
C VAL A 159 25.18 -18.93 25.43
N ASP A 160 24.52 -19.34 26.51
CA ASP A 160 23.09 -19.59 26.48
C ASP A 160 22.28 -18.29 26.35
N PHE A 161 21.15 -18.37 25.65
CA PHE A 161 20.28 -17.22 25.40
C PHE A 161 19.68 -16.63 26.69
N ILE A 162 19.34 -17.47 27.67
CA ILE A 162 18.78 -17.03 28.95
C ILE A 162 19.86 -16.35 29.79
N GLU A 163 21.08 -16.89 29.78
CA GLU A 163 22.23 -16.24 30.45
C GLU A 163 22.50 -14.85 29.89
N LEU A 164 22.49 -14.72 28.56
CA LEU A 164 22.63 -13.42 27.91
C LEU A 164 21.49 -12.46 28.28
N ALA A 165 20.26 -12.96 28.32
CA ALA A 165 19.11 -12.17 28.74
C ALA A 165 19.21 -11.68 30.19
N LYS A 166 19.76 -12.51 31.10
CA LYS A 166 20.03 -12.15 32.49
C LYS A 166 21.02 -10.98 32.59
N LEU A 167 22.03 -10.93 31.74
CA LEU A 167 22.95 -9.78 31.67
C LEU A 167 22.25 -8.47 31.24
N LYS A 168 21.13 -8.58 30.51
CA LYS A 168 20.28 -7.43 30.15
C LYS A 168 19.19 -7.12 31.18
N GLY A 169 19.22 -7.78 32.34
CA GLY A 169 18.28 -7.55 33.45
C GLY A 169 16.97 -8.34 33.36
N TYR A 170 16.86 -9.32 32.45
CA TYR A 170 15.69 -10.20 32.39
C TYR A 170 15.87 -11.42 33.30
N SER A 171 14.78 -11.91 33.89
CA SER A 171 14.70 -13.24 34.50
C SER A 171 14.02 -14.21 33.53
N GLU A 172 13.99 -15.50 33.86
CA GLU A 172 13.24 -16.48 33.06
C GLU A 172 11.75 -16.15 32.98
N GLN A 173 11.18 -15.55 34.04
CA GLN A 173 9.78 -15.13 34.07
C GLN A 173 9.53 -13.80 33.33
N THR A 174 10.54 -12.94 33.20
CA THR A 174 10.41 -11.64 32.53
C THR A 174 11.05 -11.61 31.14
N LEU A 175 11.57 -12.74 30.67
CA LEU A 175 12.17 -12.88 29.34
C LEU A 175 11.12 -12.52 28.28
N PRO A 176 11.35 -11.50 27.43
CA PRO A 176 10.37 -11.08 26.45
C PRO A 176 10.02 -12.21 25.50
N VAL A 177 8.72 -12.39 25.28
CA VAL A 177 8.16 -13.44 24.41
C VAL A 177 7.06 -12.84 23.55
N ASP A 178 6.96 -13.27 22.30
CA ASP A 178 5.89 -12.86 21.40
C ASP A 178 5.42 -14.02 20.52
N THR A 179 4.19 -13.93 20.04
CA THR A 179 3.60 -14.88 19.09
C THR A 179 3.48 -14.23 17.71
N ILE A 180 4.32 -14.69 16.79
CA ILE A 180 4.37 -14.21 15.42
C ILE A 180 3.39 -14.99 14.55
N LEU A 181 2.49 -14.24 13.91
CA LEU A 181 1.46 -14.71 12.99
C LEU A 181 1.74 -14.19 11.59
N LEU A 182 1.09 -14.79 10.58
CA LEU A 182 1.14 -14.24 9.22
C LEU A 182 0.70 -12.78 9.18
N LYS A 183 -0.24 -12.34 10.01
CA LYS A 183 -0.75 -10.96 10.03
C LYS A 183 0.04 -9.98 10.92
N THR A 184 1.08 -10.43 11.61
CA THR A 184 1.84 -9.57 12.53
C THR A 184 2.43 -8.37 11.77
N PRO A 185 2.22 -7.12 12.25
CA PRO A 185 2.61 -5.89 11.55
C PRO A 185 4.09 -5.52 11.73
N LEU A 186 4.97 -6.53 11.79
CA LEU A 186 6.42 -6.41 11.91
C LEU A 186 7.02 -7.19 10.72
N PRO A 187 7.07 -6.60 9.51
CA PRO A 187 7.31 -7.35 8.28
C PRO A 187 8.68 -8.03 8.23
N ASN A 188 9.72 -7.42 8.82
CA ASN A 188 11.05 -8.01 8.81
C ASN A 188 11.13 -9.15 9.83
N ILE A 189 10.59 -8.95 11.05
CA ILE A 189 10.50 -9.99 12.09
C ILE A 189 9.65 -11.16 11.59
N GLN A 190 8.47 -10.87 11.05
CA GLN A 190 7.58 -11.90 10.53
C GLN A 190 8.25 -12.68 9.40
N SER A 191 8.90 -12.02 8.44
CA SER A 191 9.57 -12.71 7.34
C SER A 191 10.74 -13.58 7.81
N ALA A 192 11.50 -13.13 8.82
CA ALA A 192 12.60 -13.89 9.41
C ALA A 192 12.10 -15.11 10.19
N VAL A 193 11.17 -14.91 11.12
CA VAL A 193 10.66 -15.96 12.02
C VAL A 193 9.98 -17.10 11.26
N PHE A 194 9.29 -16.80 10.16
CA PHE A 194 8.67 -17.84 9.33
C PHE A 194 9.67 -18.67 8.51
N LYS A 195 10.93 -18.23 8.38
CA LYS A 195 12.03 -18.97 7.74
C LYS A 195 12.91 -19.72 8.73
N MET A 196 12.87 -19.36 10.02
CA MET A 196 13.63 -20.01 11.08
C MET A 196 13.15 -21.44 11.35
N ASN A 197 14.07 -22.26 11.83
CA ASN A 197 13.83 -23.59 12.38
C ASN A 197 13.58 -23.52 13.89
N LEU A 198 12.94 -24.56 14.45
CA LEU A 198 12.73 -24.64 15.89
C LEU A 198 14.07 -24.64 16.63
N ASN A 199 14.14 -23.88 17.73
CA ASN A 199 15.31 -23.61 18.56
C ASN A 199 16.42 -22.76 17.90
N GLU A 200 16.22 -22.28 16.68
CA GLU A 200 17.18 -21.41 15.98
C GLU A 200 17.23 -20.01 16.62
N VAL A 201 18.43 -19.42 16.62
CA VAL A 201 18.65 -18.01 16.95
C VAL A 201 19.00 -17.23 15.68
N HIS A 202 18.18 -16.24 15.34
CA HIS A 202 18.38 -15.39 14.19
C HIS A 202 19.44 -14.30 14.48
N PRO A 203 20.29 -13.93 13.50
CA PRO A 203 21.14 -12.73 13.59
C PRO A 203 20.37 -11.46 13.95
N PRO A 204 21.04 -10.40 14.44
CA PRO A 204 20.40 -9.12 14.68
C PRO A 204 19.64 -8.64 13.44
N LEU A 205 18.40 -8.26 13.67
CA LEU A 205 17.46 -7.86 12.64
C LEU A 205 16.89 -6.50 13.00
N LYS A 206 16.87 -5.57 12.03
CA LYS A 206 16.26 -4.25 12.23
C LYS A 206 14.75 -4.28 11.99
N GLU A 207 13.99 -3.77 12.95
CA GLU A 207 12.56 -3.52 12.82
C GLU A 207 12.25 -2.16 13.46
N GLY A 208 11.70 -1.23 12.67
CA GLY A 208 11.55 0.16 13.08
C GLY A 208 12.89 0.80 13.48
N GLY A 209 12.93 1.37 14.69
CA GLY A 209 14.11 2.04 15.26
C GLY A 209 15.03 1.12 16.09
N TYR A 210 14.71 -0.17 16.19
CA TYR A 210 15.42 -1.11 17.08
C TYR A 210 15.98 -2.31 16.31
N TYR A 211 16.89 -3.01 16.97
CA TYR A 211 17.48 -4.27 16.51
C TYR A 211 17.05 -5.39 17.45
N PHE A 212 16.75 -6.56 16.88
CA PHE A 212 16.23 -7.71 17.61
C PHE A 212 17.09 -8.93 17.34
N ILE A 213 17.48 -9.64 18.40
CA ILE A 213 17.92 -11.03 18.32
C ILE A 213 16.72 -11.90 18.70
N LEU A 214 16.37 -12.86 17.85
CA LEU A 214 15.17 -13.69 18.00
C LEU A 214 15.57 -15.15 18.22
N LYS A 215 14.95 -15.84 19.18
CA LYS A 215 15.05 -17.29 19.38
C LYS A 215 13.68 -17.93 19.19
N LEU A 216 13.53 -18.79 18.18
CA LEU A 216 12.27 -19.48 17.91
C LEU A 216 12.14 -20.69 18.84
N THR A 217 11.18 -20.68 19.76
CA THR A 217 11.04 -21.74 20.78
C THR A 217 9.83 -22.62 20.59
N ASN A 218 8.83 -22.21 19.79
CA ASN A 218 7.68 -23.06 19.50
C ASN A 218 7.06 -22.77 18.14
N ILE A 219 6.53 -23.81 17.49
CA ILE A 219 5.73 -23.71 16.27
C ILE A 219 4.43 -24.48 16.50
N ILE A 220 3.35 -23.73 16.67
CA ILE A 220 2.00 -24.27 16.84
C ILE A 220 1.32 -24.27 15.47
N SER A 221 0.95 -25.44 14.97
CA SER A 221 0.32 -25.58 13.65
C SER A 221 -1.10 -26.13 13.78
N ASP A 222 -2.04 -25.47 13.11
CA ASP A 222 -3.35 -26.06 12.83
C ASP A 222 -3.21 -27.06 11.67
N VAL A 223 -3.57 -28.31 11.96
CA VAL A 223 -3.47 -29.45 11.03
C VAL A 223 -4.70 -29.57 10.13
N PHE A 224 -5.82 -28.90 10.46
CA PHE A 224 -7.01 -28.93 9.64
C PHE A 224 -6.86 -27.98 8.45
N ARG A 225 -6.70 -28.58 7.27
CA ARG A 225 -6.58 -27.86 6.00
C ARG A 225 -7.51 -28.51 4.99
N SER A 226 -8.30 -27.69 4.30
CA SER A 226 -9.16 -28.15 3.21
C SER A 226 -9.06 -27.18 2.05
N LYS A 227 -9.42 -27.67 0.85
CA LYS A 227 -9.50 -26.81 -0.34
C LYS A 227 -10.53 -25.70 -0.15
N ASP A 228 -11.69 -26.03 0.43
CA ASP A 228 -12.75 -25.04 0.68
C ASP A 228 -12.30 -23.96 1.66
N ASP A 229 -11.54 -24.33 2.70
CA ASP A 229 -10.97 -23.38 3.63
C ASP A 229 -9.93 -22.48 2.94
N PHE A 230 -9.06 -23.04 2.10
CA PHE A 230 -8.12 -22.25 1.30
C PHE A 230 -8.83 -21.23 0.40
N GLU A 231 -9.83 -21.65 -0.37
CA GLU A 231 -10.60 -20.75 -1.26
C GLU A 231 -11.29 -19.62 -0.49
N ARG A 232 -11.82 -19.93 0.71
CA ARG A 232 -12.43 -18.92 1.59
C ARG A 232 -11.43 -17.87 2.07
N PHE A 233 -10.19 -18.27 2.39
CA PHE A 233 -9.15 -17.36 2.88
C PHE A 233 -8.40 -16.63 1.75
N LYS A 234 -8.45 -17.14 0.52
CA LYS A 234 -7.71 -16.63 -0.65
C LYS A 234 -7.81 -15.10 -0.85
N PRO A 235 -9.00 -14.45 -0.77
CA PRO A 235 -9.09 -12.99 -0.95
C PRO A 235 -8.36 -12.21 0.15
N HIS A 236 -8.41 -12.70 1.40
CA HIS A 236 -7.74 -12.07 2.52
C HIS A 236 -6.22 -12.23 2.43
N LEU A 237 -5.75 -13.42 2.07
CA LEU A 237 -4.32 -13.70 1.85
C LEU A 237 -3.76 -12.87 0.70
N ALA A 238 -4.50 -12.75 -0.41
CA ALA A 238 -4.12 -11.91 -1.53
C ALA A 238 -3.93 -10.45 -1.09
N LYS A 239 -4.81 -9.91 -0.24
CA LYS A 239 -4.68 -8.55 0.30
C LYS A 239 -3.42 -8.39 1.16
N ILE A 240 -3.11 -9.36 2.02
CA ILE A 240 -1.91 -9.35 2.86
C ILE A 240 -0.65 -9.37 2.00
N ILE A 241 -0.56 -10.31 1.06
CA ILE A 241 0.61 -10.47 0.17
C ILE A 241 0.77 -9.22 -0.70
N LYS A 242 -0.31 -8.75 -1.33
CA LYS A 242 -0.28 -7.56 -2.19
C LYS A 242 0.19 -6.33 -1.42
N LYS A 243 -0.28 -6.12 -0.18
CA LYS A 243 0.18 -5.02 0.69
C LYS A 243 1.69 -5.11 0.95
N ARG A 244 2.20 -6.30 1.28
CA ARG A 244 3.63 -6.53 1.54
C ARG A 244 4.49 -6.30 0.30
N LYS A 245 4.10 -6.87 -0.85
CA LYS A 245 4.80 -6.69 -2.13
C LYS A 245 4.83 -5.22 -2.51
N SER A 246 3.71 -4.52 -2.36
CA SER A 246 3.61 -3.08 -2.64
C SER A 246 4.54 -2.25 -1.75
N ALA A 247 4.57 -2.52 -0.43
CA ALA A 247 5.49 -1.83 0.49
C ALA A 247 6.97 -2.10 0.14
N SER A 248 7.32 -3.34 -0.20
CA SER A 248 8.68 -3.71 -0.62
C SER A 248 9.07 -3.03 -1.95
N LEU A 249 8.18 -3.01 -2.93
CA LEU A 249 8.36 -2.31 -4.20
C LEU A 249 8.53 -0.81 -3.99
N PHE A 250 7.73 -0.20 -3.12
CA PHE A 250 7.85 1.21 -2.79
C PHE A 250 9.19 1.53 -2.13
N GLY A 251 9.62 0.75 -1.14
CA GLY A 251 10.93 0.92 -0.52
C GLY A 251 12.07 0.80 -1.52
N ARG A 252 12.01 -0.19 -2.44
CA ARG A 252 12.98 -0.31 -3.54
C ARG A 252 12.95 0.89 -4.47
N TYR A 253 11.76 1.39 -4.82
CA TYR A 253 11.61 2.55 -5.69
C TYR A 253 12.28 3.78 -5.05
N ILE A 254 12.00 4.06 -3.79
CA ILE A 254 12.61 5.18 -3.06
C ILE A 254 14.13 5.05 -3.04
N ASN A 255 14.65 3.88 -2.62
CA ASN A 255 16.10 3.65 -2.54
C ASN A 255 16.81 3.69 -3.90
N THR A 256 16.11 3.37 -4.99
CA THR A 256 16.69 3.36 -6.35
C THR A 256 16.73 4.77 -6.95
N HIS A 257 15.64 5.53 -6.80
CA HIS A 257 15.46 6.81 -7.46
C HIS A 257 15.86 8.02 -6.61
N PHE A 258 15.97 7.86 -5.28
CA PHE A 258 16.29 8.93 -4.34
C PHE A 258 17.42 8.50 -3.39
N LYS A 259 18.54 8.03 -3.95
CA LYS A 259 19.71 7.54 -3.19
C LYS A 259 20.33 8.60 -2.28
N GLU A 260 20.45 9.81 -2.80
CA GLU A 260 20.79 10.98 -2.00
C GLU A 260 19.49 11.62 -1.55
N ALA A 261 19.34 11.83 -0.24
CA ALA A 261 18.18 12.48 0.33
C ALA A 261 18.07 13.90 -0.25
N PRO A 262 17.08 14.22 -1.11
CA PRO A 262 16.89 15.58 -1.61
C PRO A 262 16.21 16.45 -0.54
N TYR A 263 16.52 16.21 0.73
CA TYR A 263 15.87 16.82 1.87
C TYR A 263 16.86 17.01 3.02
N THR A 264 16.64 18.07 3.78
CA THR A 264 17.36 18.37 5.02
C THR A 264 16.40 18.25 6.19
N VAL A 265 16.79 17.51 7.23
CA VAL A 265 15.99 17.40 8.46
C VAL A 265 16.60 18.28 9.54
N HIS A 266 15.84 19.26 10.01
CA HIS A 266 16.23 20.08 11.17
C HIS A 266 15.96 19.29 12.47
N THR A 267 16.83 18.33 12.78
CA THR A 267 16.65 17.35 13.87
C THR A 267 16.32 17.99 15.22
N LYS A 268 16.95 19.13 15.57
CA LYS A 268 16.67 19.84 16.83
C LYS A 268 15.24 20.39 16.87
N VAL A 269 14.78 20.99 15.77
CA VAL A 269 13.43 21.53 15.63
C VAL A 269 12.40 20.39 15.67
N PHE A 270 12.65 19.33 14.89
CA PHE A 270 11.79 18.15 14.87
C PHE A 270 11.64 17.52 16.26
N LYS A 271 12.74 17.29 16.99
CA LYS A 271 12.69 16.74 18.36
C LYS A 271 11.90 17.61 19.32
N LYS A 272 12.00 18.94 19.20
CA LYS A 272 11.22 19.88 20.02
C LYS A 272 9.72 19.79 19.69
N ILE A 273 9.37 19.82 18.41
CA ILE A 273 7.98 19.72 17.95
C ILE A 273 7.36 18.39 18.35
N ALA A 274 8.06 17.27 18.15
CA ALA A 274 7.57 15.94 18.51
C ALA A 274 7.16 15.88 19.99
N ARG A 275 8.02 16.35 20.91
CA ARG A 275 7.71 16.41 22.35
C ARG A 275 6.51 17.30 22.67
N LEU A 276 6.36 18.42 21.96
CA LEU A 276 5.23 19.33 22.17
C LEU A 276 3.91 18.73 21.66
N LEU A 277 3.94 18.03 20.52
CA LEU A 277 2.77 17.34 19.97
C LEU A 277 2.32 16.20 20.89
N ASP A 278 3.26 15.42 21.44
CA ASP A 278 2.95 14.38 22.42
C ASP A 278 2.22 14.97 23.63
N ALA A 279 2.71 16.09 24.16
CA ALA A 279 2.08 16.77 25.30
C ALA A 279 0.70 17.37 24.98
N GLN A 280 0.43 17.72 23.71
CA GLN A 280 -0.85 18.29 23.28
C GLN A 280 -1.90 17.21 22.95
N ILE A 281 -1.48 16.10 22.35
CA ILE A 281 -2.35 14.99 21.93
C ILE A 281 -2.60 14.03 23.10
N PHE A 282 -1.59 13.82 23.94
CA PHE A 282 -1.64 12.98 25.14
C PHE A 282 -1.24 13.80 26.38
N PRO A 283 -2.02 14.81 26.78
CA PRO A 283 -1.71 15.53 28.01
C PRO A 283 -1.69 14.52 29.15
N GLU A 284 -0.57 14.46 29.90
CA GLU A 284 -0.51 13.66 31.11
C GLU A 284 -1.68 14.07 32.00
N ASN A 285 -2.63 13.17 32.22
CA ASN A 285 -3.67 13.36 33.23
C ASN A 285 -2.97 13.48 34.58
N LYS A 286 -2.67 14.70 35.01
CA LYS A 286 -2.39 15.02 36.40
C LYS A 286 -3.71 15.00 37.16
N ALA A 287 -4.20 13.79 37.43
CA ALA A 287 -5.30 13.45 38.32
C ALA A 287 -5.01 11.99 38.75
N GLU A 288 -4.79 11.60 40.00
CA GLU A 288 -4.89 12.19 41.33
C GLU A 288 -3.85 11.47 42.22
N ARG A 289 -3.19 12.20 43.12
CA ARG A 289 -2.63 11.67 44.38
C ARG A 289 -2.87 12.70 45.47
#